data_AF-A0A352X5G8-F1
#
_entry.id   AF-A0A352X5G8-F1
#
_cell.length_a   1.000
_cell.length_b   1.000
_cell.length_c   1.000
_cell.angle_alpha   90.00
_cell.angle_beta   90.00
_cell.angle_gamma   90.00
#
_symmetry.space_group_name_H-M   'P 1'
#
loop_
_entity.id
_entity.type
_entity.pdbx_description
1 polymer ?
#
loop_
_entity_poly.entity_id
_entity_poly.type
_entity_poly.pdbx_seq_one_letter_code
_entity_poly.pdbx_strand_id
1 'polypeptide(L)'
;EDYLTWLPCRLVVITLALWSGKPQKVLSLCRRDGVKDPSPNSGWSECAFAAILDVQMGGTNWYRGVAKDKPLLGDSVEPITEQKIYQALGLTRYSILIWLLLAIAIQIAIFSDRTLEFSLWHNFLSTN
;
A
#
# COMPACT_ATOMS: atom_id res chain seq x y z
N GLU A 1 6.01 -5.83 -15.54
CA GLU A 1 5.11 -5.91 -14.37
C GLU A 1 5.71 -5.26 -13.12
N ASP A 2 6.69 -5.88 -12.43
CA ASP A 2 7.10 -5.42 -11.08
C ASP A 2 7.62 -3.97 -10.97
N TYR A 3 8.18 -3.40 -12.04
CA TYR A 3 8.61 -1.99 -12.04
C TYR A 3 7.43 -1.01 -12.07
N LEU A 4 6.35 -1.34 -12.77
CA LEU A 4 5.16 -0.48 -12.88
C LEU A 4 4.42 -0.38 -11.54
N THR A 5 4.44 -1.47 -10.78
CA THR A 5 3.79 -1.56 -9.47
C THR A 5 4.73 -1.18 -8.32
N TRP A 6 5.98 -0.83 -8.60
CA TRP A 6 6.96 -0.41 -7.59
C TRP A 6 6.52 0.82 -6.81
N LEU A 7 6.18 1.90 -7.52
CA LEU A 7 5.76 3.15 -6.90
C LEU A 7 4.43 2.97 -6.13
N PRO A 8 3.36 2.39 -6.71
CA PRO A 8 2.13 2.08 -5.98
C PRO A 8 2.38 1.26 -4.70
N CYS A 9 3.22 0.23 -4.77
CA CYS A 9 3.55 -0.60 -3.61
C CYS A 9 4.20 0.22 -2.49
N ARG A 10 5.21 1.04 -2.82
CA ARG A 10 5.91 1.87 -1.81
C ARG A 10 4.98 2.91 -1.19
N LEU A 11 4.10 3.51 -1.97
CA LEU A 11 3.10 4.44 -1.46
C LEU A 11 2.16 3.75 -0.46
N VAL A 12 1.65 2.56 -0.78
CA VAL A 12 0.81 1.77 0.15
C VAL A 12 1.59 1.37 1.41
N VAL A 13 2.84 0.92 1.29
CA VAL A 13 3.68 0.60 2.45
C VAL A 13 3.88 1.82 3.35
N ILE A 14 4.10 3.01 2.78
CA ILE A 14 4.21 4.25 3.55
C ILE A 14 2.88 4.59 4.23
N THR A 15 1.75 4.47 3.54
CA THR A 15 0.41 4.67 4.13
C THR A 15 0.20 3.74 5.34
N LEU A 16 0.49 2.45 5.19
CA LEU A 16 0.37 1.45 6.26
C LEU A 16 1.35 1.74 7.41
N ALA A 17 2.59 2.11 7.09
CA ALA A 17 3.60 2.48 8.08
C ALA A 17 3.14 3.67 8.92
N LEU A 18 2.56 4.70 8.31
CA LEU A 18 1.99 5.85 9.02
C LEU A 18 0.77 5.45 9.86
N TRP A 19 -0.14 4.64 9.29
CA TRP A 19 -1.33 4.14 10.00
C TRP A 19 -0.99 3.33 11.25
N SER A 20 0.13 2.60 11.24
CA SER A 20 0.58 1.78 12.36
C SER A 20 0.97 2.56 13.62
N GLY A 21 1.18 3.88 13.51
CA GLY A 21 1.78 4.70 14.58
C GLY A 21 3.25 4.39 14.86
N LYS A 22 3.86 3.42 14.14
CA LYS A 22 5.26 2.99 14.30
C LYS A 22 5.96 2.90 12.94
N PRO A 23 6.00 3.98 12.14
CA PRO A 23 6.46 3.93 10.75
C PRO A 23 7.91 3.45 10.62
N GLN A 24 8.78 3.83 11.55
CA GLN A 24 10.18 3.39 11.57
C GLN A 24 10.32 1.88 11.72
N LYS A 25 9.51 1.25 12.59
CA LYS A 25 9.51 -0.20 12.78
C LYS A 25 9.10 -0.90 11.49
N VAL A 26 7.99 -0.47 10.88
CA VAL A 26 7.47 -1.04 9.64
C VAL A 26 8.51 -0.93 8.52
N LEU A 27 9.04 0.27 8.28
CA LEU A 27 10.01 0.50 7.20
C LEU A 27 11.34 -0.22 7.44
N SER A 28 11.79 -0.33 8.70
CA SER A 28 12.99 -1.09 9.05
C SER A 28 12.83 -2.57 8.72
N LEU A 29 11.69 -3.17 9.08
CA LEU A 29 11.38 -4.57 8.77
C LEU A 29 11.24 -4.81 7.27
N CYS A 30 10.54 -3.92 6.54
CA CYS A 30 10.45 -4.01 5.08
C CYS A 30 11.83 -3.94 4.40
N ARG A 31 12.75 -3.11 4.90
CA ARG A 31 14.12 -3.02 4.38
C ARG A 31 14.95 -4.26 4.73
N ARG A 32 14.79 -4.80 5.94
CA ARG A 32 15.52 -5.98 6.43
C ARG A 32 15.12 -7.25 5.69
N ASP A 33 13.82 -7.46 5.52
CA ASP A 33 13.29 -8.75 5.05
C ASP A 33 12.60 -8.65 3.68
N GLY A 34 11.90 -7.56 3.40
CA GLY A 34 11.11 -7.42 2.18
C GLY A 34 11.96 -7.42 0.89
N VAL A 35 13.25 -7.12 0.99
CA VAL A 35 14.22 -7.23 -0.12
C VAL A 35 14.64 -8.67 -0.44
N LYS A 36 14.31 -9.64 0.43
CA LYS A 36 14.65 -11.05 0.25
C LYS A 36 13.69 -11.77 -0.70
N ASP A 37 12.45 -11.28 -0.85
CA ASP A 37 11.49 -11.85 -1.80
C ASP A 37 11.93 -11.52 -3.24
N PRO A 38 11.89 -12.48 -4.18
CA PRO A 38 12.20 -12.22 -5.58
C PRO A 38 11.38 -11.08 -6.20
N SER A 39 10.14 -10.88 -5.75
CA SER A 39 9.32 -9.73 -6.12
C SER A 39 9.60 -8.56 -5.16
N PRO A 40 10.13 -7.43 -5.67
CA PRO A 40 10.40 -6.24 -4.84
C PRO A 40 9.12 -5.59 -4.28
N ASN A 41 7.96 -6.01 -4.79
CA ASN A 41 6.64 -5.54 -4.35
C ASN A 41 6.06 -6.47 -3.29
N SER A 42 5.96 -7.78 -3.59
CA SER A 42 5.37 -8.78 -2.69
C SER A 42 6.07 -8.75 -1.33
N GLY A 43 7.40 -8.78 -1.31
CA GLY A 43 8.16 -8.80 -0.07
C GLY A 43 7.94 -7.55 0.79
N TRP A 44 7.88 -6.38 0.17
CA TRP A 44 7.65 -5.12 0.89
C TRP A 44 6.23 -5.00 1.42
N SER A 45 5.22 -5.36 0.63
CA SER A 45 3.83 -5.36 1.10
C SER A 45 3.61 -6.38 2.19
N GLU A 46 4.08 -7.63 2.03
CA GLU A 46 3.94 -8.68 3.05
C GLU A 46 4.64 -8.27 4.36
N CYS A 47 5.88 -7.74 4.28
CA CYS A 47 6.56 -7.21 5.45
C CYS A 47 5.78 -6.09 6.17
N ALA A 48 5.09 -5.23 5.42
CA ALA A 48 4.35 -4.14 6.04
C ALA A 48 3.21 -4.69 6.92
N PHE A 49 2.46 -5.66 6.42
CA PHE A 49 1.45 -6.33 7.24
C PHE A 49 2.07 -7.13 8.38
N ALA A 50 3.17 -7.86 8.12
CA ALA A 50 3.87 -8.64 9.14
C ALA A 50 4.29 -7.76 10.32
N ALA A 51 4.87 -6.59 10.03
CA ALA A 51 5.34 -5.62 11.01
C ALA A 51 4.20 -4.94 11.81
N ILE A 52 3.05 -4.71 11.19
CA ILE A 52 1.89 -4.08 11.85
C ILE A 52 1.14 -5.07 12.73
N LEU A 53 1.02 -6.30 12.25
CA LEU A 53 0.27 -7.36 12.92
C LEU A 53 1.12 -8.14 13.92
N ASP A 54 2.43 -7.88 13.99
CA ASP A 54 3.39 -8.59 14.82
C ASP A 54 3.39 -10.10 14.55
N VAL A 55 3.30 -10.49 13.27
CA VAL A 55 3.33 -11.88 12.81
C VAL A 55 4.48 -12.08 11.82
N GLN A 56 4.86 -13.34 11.57
CA GLN A 56 5.80 -13.70 10.53
C GLN A 56 5.06 -14.24 9.30
N MET A 57 5.31 -13.65 8.13
CA MET A 57 4.78 -14.08 6.84
C MET A 57 5.82 -14.85 6.02
N GLY A 58 5.40 -15.40 4.87
CA GLY A 58 6.24 -16.19 4.00
C GLY A 58 6.26 -17.66 4.40
N GLY A 59 7.41 -18.33 4.23
CA GLY A 59 7.55 -19.76 4.45
C GLY A 59 7.00 -20.58 3.28
N THR A 60 6.61 -21.83 3.54
CA THR A 60 6.15 -22.76 2.50
C THR A 60 4.71 -22.44 2.08
N ASN A 61 4.55 -21.88 0.88
CA ASN A 61 3.26 -21.64 0.26
C ASN A 61 2.91 -22.78 -0.72
N TRP A 62 1.63 -23.12 -0.83
CA TRP A 62 1.16 -24.14 -1.76
C TRP A 62 0.38 -23.50 -2.90
N TYR A 63 0.89 -23.63 -4.13
CA TYR A 63 0.23 -23.15 -5.34
C TYR A 63 -0.13 -24.33 -6.24
N ARG A 64 -1.42 -24.57 -6.47
CA ARG A 64 -1.91 -25.69 -7.30
C ARG A 64 -1.29 -27.05 -6.89
N GLY A 65 -1.09 -27.26 -5.59
CA GLY A 65 -0.47 -28.48 -5.05
C GLY A 65 1.06 -28.52 -5.08
N VAL A 66 1.73 -27.48 -5.60
CA VAL A 66 3.20 -27.38 -5.59
C VAL A 66 3.64 -26.50 -4.42
N ALA A 67 4.49 -27.06 -3.56
CA ALA A 67 5.16 -26.31 -2.51
C ALA A 67 6.16 -25.32 -3.11
N LYS A 68 6.10 -24.07 -2.69
CA LYS A 68 7.02 -23.01 -3.05
C LYS A 68 7.46 -22.30 -1.78
N ASP A 69 8.74 -22.41 -1.49
CA ASP A 69 9.32 -21.73 -0.34
C ASP A 69 9.55 -20.26 -0.64
N LYS A 70 9.02 -19.43 0.26
CA LYS A 70 9.27 -17.99 0.31
C LYS A 70 10.15 -17.65 1.52
N PRO A 71 10.95 -16.58 1.45
CA PRO A 71 11.67 -16.10 2.62
C PRO A 71 10.68 -15.77 3.74
N LEU A 72 11.10 -15.98 4.99
CA LEU A 72 10.35 -15.53 6.15
C LEU A 72 10.48 -14.00 6.28
N LEU A 73 9.34 -13.34 6.46
CA LEU A 73 9.21 -11.88 6.48
C LEU A 73 8.63 -11.43 7.81
N GLY A 74 9.38 -10.62 8.55
CA GLY A 74 8.98 -10.17 9.89
C GLY A 74 9.40 -11.11 11.02
N ASP A 75 9.02 -10.73 12.23
CA ASP A 75 9.36 -11.44 13.46
C ASP A 75 8.17 -12.31 13.90
N SER A 76 8.44 -13.54 14.34
CA SER A 76 7.41 -14.48 14.83
C SER A 76 7.05 -14.15 16.28
N VAL A 77 6.40 -13.01 16.49
CA VAL A 77 5.99 -12.53 17.82
C VAL A 77 4.65 -13.13 18.22
N GLU A 78 3.66 -13.04 17.34
CA GLU A 78 2.33 -13.62 17.51
C GLU A 78 2.06 -14.67 16.41
N PRO A 79 1.29 -15.73 16.69
CA PRO A 79 0.84 -16.65 15.67
C PRO A 79 -0.13 -15.96 14.69
N ILE A 80 -0.17 -16.45 13.44
CA ILE A 80 -1.22 -16.05 12.50
C ILE A 80 -2.53 -16.71 12.95
N THR A 81 -3.47 -15.89 13.40
CA THR A 81 -4.81 -16.32 13.80
C THR A 81 -5.88 -15.72 12.89
N GLU A 82 -7.11 -16.21 12.98
CA GLU A 82 -8.26 -15.62 12.28
C GLU A 82 -8.43 -14.13 12.59
N GLN A 83 -8.19 -13.72 13.85
CA GLN A 83 -8.25 -12.31 14.25
C GLN A 83 -7.21 -11.47 13.49
N LYS A 84 -5.99 -11.98 13.30
CA LYS A 84 -4.95 -11.29 12.51
C LYS A 84 -5.34 -11.18 11.04
N ILE A 85 -6.00 -12.20 10.49
CA ILE A 85 -6.54 -12.16 9.12
C ILE A 85 -7.60 -11.06 9.00
N TYR A 86 -8.55 -10.96 9.94
CA TYR A 86 -9.54 -9.88 9.93
C TYR A 86 -8.93 -8.49 10.09
N GLN A 87 -7.88 -8.36 10.92
CA GLN A 87 -7.12 -7.12 11.04
C GLN A 87 -6.43 -6.75 9.72
N ALA A 88 -5.80 -7.71 9.04
CA ALA A 88 -5.19 -7.50 7.73
C ALA A 88 -6.22 -7.04 6.69
N LEU A 89 -7.39 -7.69 6.65
CA LEU A 89 -8.49 -7.28 5.78
C LEU A 89 -8.97 -5.86 6.11
N GLY A 90 -9.01 -5.48 7.38
CA GLY A 90 -9.31 -4.12 7.82
C GLY A 90 -8.31 -3.10 7.25
N LEU A 91 -7.00 -3.36 7.41
CA LEU A 91 -5.93 -2.51 6.87
C LEU A 91 -6.02 -2.35 5.34
N THR A 92 -6.35 -3.43 4.63
CA THR A 92 -6.59 -3.39 3.18
C THR A 92 -7.76 -2.48 2.84
N ARG A 93 -8.89 -2.60 3.56
CA ARG A 93 -10.07 -1.73 3.34
C ARG A 93 -9.74 -0.26 3.60
N TYR A 94 -9.02 0.04 4.70
CA TYR A 94 -8.59 1.41 4.98
C TYR A 94 -7.70 1.97 3.88
N SER A 95 -6.75 1.18 3.39
CA SER A 95 -5.87 1.59 2.30
C SER A 95 -6.68 1.89 1.04
N ILE A 96 -7.61 1.01 0.65
CA ILE A 96 -8.50 1.23 -0.50
C ILE A 96 -9.28 2.54 -0.35
N LEU A 97 -9.90 2.78 0.80
CA LEU A 97 -10.70 3.98 1.05
C LEU A 97 -9.87 5.25 0.97
N ILE A 98 -8.68 5.27 1.59
CA ILE A 98 -7.78 6.44 1.55
C ILE A 98 -7.39 6.77 0.11
N TRP A 99 -6.96 5.76 -0.66
CA TRP A 99 -6.51 5.98 -2.04
C TRP A 99 -7.67 6.33 -2.98
N LEU A 100 -8.86 5.78 -2.76
CA LEU A 100 -10.06 6.16 -3.50
C LEU A 100 -10.44 7.63 -3.24
N LEU A 101 -10.47 8.05 -1.97
CA LEU A 101 -10.78 9.43 -1.61
C LEU A 101 -9.74 10.41 -2.16
N LEU A 102 -8.46 10.05 -2.10
CA LEU A 102 -7.38 10.85 -2.68
C LEU A 102 -7.55 11.00 -4.19
N ALA A 103 -7.86 9.92 -4.90
CA ALA A 103 -8.11 9.97 -6.35
C ALA A 103 -9.30 10.86 -6.69
N ILE A 104 -10.41 10.76 -5.93
CA ILE A 104 -11.58 11.63 -6.11
C ILE A 104 -11.22 13.09 -5.86
N ALA A 105 -10.49 13.40 -4.78
CA ALA A 105 -10.07 14.76 -4.46
C ALA A 105 -9.19 15.37 -5.56
N ILE A 106 -8.24 14.60 -6.10
CA ILE A 106 -7.39 15.03 -7.23
C ILE A 106 -8.25 15.34 -8.46
N GLN A 107 -9.22 14.49 -8.78
CA GLN A 107 -10.10 14.70 -9.94
C GLN A 107 -10.97 15.95 -9.77
N ILE A 108 -11.50 16.20 -8.57
CA ILE A 108 -12.25 17.42 -8.25
C ILE A 108 -11.35 18.65 -8.43
N ALA A 109 -10.12 18.62 -7.92
CA ALA A 109 -9.17 19.72 -8.06
C ALA A 109 -8.87 20.03 -9.53
N ILE A 110 -8.55 19.01 -10.33
CA ILE A 110 -8.28 19.16 -11.78
C ILE A 110 -9.50 19.71 -12.51
N PHE A 111 -10.71 19.24 -12.18
CA PHE A 111 -11.93 19.72 -12.81
C PHE A 111 -12.21 21.19 -12.45
N SER A 112 -12.05 21.56 -11.17
CA SER A 112 -12.27 22.92 -10.70
C SER A 112 -11.35 23.94 -11.40
N ASP A 113 -10.08 23.57 -11.61
CA ASP A 113 -9.09 24.42 -12.27
C ASP A 113 -9.48 24.70 -13.74
N ARG A 114 -9.88 23.66 -14.48
CA ARG A 114 -10.35 23.80 -15.86
C ARG A 114 -11.61 24.67 -15.98
N THR A 115 -12.53 24.57 -15.01
CA THR A 115 -13.73 25.43 -15.02
C THR A 115 -13.39 26.90 -14.77
N LEU A 116 -12.41 27.18 -13.91
CA LEU A 116 -11.94 28.55 -13.66
C LEU A 116 -11.27 29.13 -14.91
N GLU A 117 -10.35 28.39 -15.54
CA GLU A 117 -9.73 28.83 -16.81
C GLU A 117 -10.77 29.13 -17.89
N PHE A 118 -11.74 28.23 -18.08
CA PHE A 118 -12.82 28.44 -19.05
C PHE A 118 -13.65 29.68 -18.75
N SER A 119 -13.98 29.92 -17.47
CA SER A 119 -14.75 31.10 -17.05
C SER A 119 -13.99 32.41 -17.30
N LEU A 120 -12.67 32.43 -17.10
CA LEU A 120 -11.81 33.59 -17.34
C LEU A 120 -11.70 33.91 -18.84
N TRP A 121 -11.51 32.89 -19.68
CA TRP A 121 -11.49 33.05 -21.14
C TRP A 121 -12.84 33.54 -21.69
N HIS A 122 -13.95 33.00 -21.19
CA HIS A 122 -15.29 33.42 -21.60
C HIS A 122 -15.57 34.89 -21.23
N ASN A 123 -15.14 35.32 -20.03
CA ASN A 123 -15.26 36.71 -19.61
C ASN A 123 -14.37 37.63 -20.46
N PHE A 124 -13.12 37.25 -20.75
CA PHE A 124 -12.22 38.04 -21.60
C PHE A 124 -12.75 38.24 -23.03
N LEU A 125 -13.35 37.20 -23.63
CA LEU A 125 -13.98 37.27 -24.96
C LEU A 125 -15.31 38.01 -24.98
N SER A 126 -15.98 38.18 -23.83
CA SER A 126 -17.24 38.93 -23.75
C SER A 126 -17.03 40.40 -23.39
N THR A 127 -15.88 40.76 -22.82
CA THR A 127 -15.51 42.15 -22.49
C THR A 127 -14.66 42.87 -23.54
N ASN A 128 -14.17 42.19 -24.58
CA ASN A 128 -13.46 42.76 -25.73
C ASN A 128 -14.28 42.57 -27.02
#